data_AF-A0A9P5UW46-F1
#
_entry.id   AF-A0A9P5UW46-F1
#
_cell.length_a   1.000
_cell.length_b   1.000
_cell.length_c   1.000
_cell.angle_alpha   90.00
_cell.angle_beta   90.00
_cell.angle_gamma   90.00
#
_symmetry.space_group_name_H-M   'P 1'
#
loop_
_entity.id
_entity.type
_entity.pdbx_description
1 polymer ?
#
loop_
_entity_poly.entity_id
_entity_poly.type
_entity_poly.pdbx_seq_one_letter_code
_entity_poly.pdbx_strand_id
1 'polypeptide(L)'
;GSGKTHFLALTILRFVDILQSLAIKGKGQGPQTIVLTAFTHSAINNLVKRVAQLHRDIAPRAGAENVVQPLVFYRLSNAQAGEVDGVQQVDPKDLAKLQRRSESDRSTNGQSQENVIRIVSGTVWQIRRAALPETGVGYMRNVQMLMIDEGSQLLAADSIHAIECLDPDNGRLIVAGDHLQLGPIIAGEYPESKLAIDPTGSIMKNLMRKKDNTPVSLQWEEGGPAMDVGPCTFQLQDNFRMNQQLGTFMQTIYGPKYVVRNPDKSLPYSESVARGMSFPSEIRRILDPSLSAVCIELQLTENLQSTQAIKVRNDIRIAASMEASLVVGIVESYLEMVGRDTVTTLFVAVPHHVQRLAILDKIEKAGLVNAYPVALIKVDTIEKMQGQEADMVVVCFGMFDEFTLVNELAYLYSVHRWIVALSRARCKTVLLITPEIKAPRIIGGPGKTDAGSLERLDGWGLLQAFERYAEGLGGKFVWPINDDFLRGVGIHLL
;
A
#
# COMPACT_ATOMS: atom_id res chain seq x y z
N GLY A 1 -7.30 -1.26 3.01
CA GLY A 1 -8.35 -1.42 4.04
C GLY A 1 -9.75 -1.55 3.48
N SER A 2 -10.05 -1.04 2.29
CA SER A 2 -11.41 -0.99 1.74
C SER A 2 -11.93 -2.30 1.11
N GLY A 3 -11.19 -3.39 1.22
CA GLY A 3 -11.55 -4.63 0.52
C GLY A 3 -11.41 -4.54 -1.01
N LYS A 4 -10.64 -3.58 -1.54
CA LYS A 4 -10.40 -3.35 -2.98
C LYS A 4 -10.24 -4.65 -3.77
N THR A 5 -9.26 -5.49 -3.44
CA THR A 5 -9.00 -6.75 -4.15
C THR A 5 -10.22 -7.70 -4.16
N HIS A 6 -11.00 -7.73 -3.08
CA HIS A 6 -12.24 -8.52 -3.02
C HIS A 6 -13.34 -7.92 -3.92
N PHE A 7 -13.52 -6.60 -3.90
CA PHE A 7 -14.47 -5.90 -4.76
C PHE A 7 -14.14 -6.08 -6.25
N LEU A 8 -12.87 -5.94 -6.64
CA LEU A 8 -12.43 -6.16 -8.02
C LEU A 8 -12.66 -7.60 -8.46
N ALA A 9 -12.38 -8.57 -7.58
CA ALA A 9 -12.62 -9.97 -7.87
C ALA A 9 -14.11 -10.27 -8.11
N LEU A 10 -15.01 -9.75 -7.26
CA LEU A 10 -16.46 -9.89 -7.47
C LEU A 10 -16.93 -9.18 -8.75
N THR A 11 -16.35 -8.02 -9.08
CA THR A 11 -16.65 -7.30 -10.33
C THR A 11 -16.27 -8.13 -11.56
N ILE A 12 -15.10 -8.77 -11.54
CA ILE A 12 -14.66 -9.68 -12.61
C ILE A 12 -15.63 -10.85 -12.74
N LEU A 13 -15.97 -11.52 -11.63
CA LEU A 13 -16.89 -12.66 -11.66
C LEU A 13 -18.30 -12.27 -12.12
N ARG A 14 -18.78 -11.10 -11.71
CA ARG A 14 -20.05 -10.58 -12.22
C ARG A 14 -20.01 -10.31 -13.72
N PHE A 15 -18.89 -9.83 -14.23
CA PHE A 15 -18.71 -9.64 -15.67
C PHE A 15 -18.64 -10.97 -16.41
N VAL A 16 -17.97 -11.98 -15.84
CA VAL A 16 -17.98 -13.36 -16.34
C VAL A 16 -19.42 -13.88 -16.46
N ASP A 17 -20.28 -13.70 -15.45
CA ASP A 17 -21.69 -14.12 -15.53
C ASP A 17 -22.44 -13.45 -16.70
N ILE A 18 -22.20 -12.15 -16.91
CA ILE A 18 -22.82 -11.39 -18.00
C ILE A 18 -22.37 -11.94 -19.35
N LEU A 19 -21.07 -12.15 -19.50
CA LEU A 19 -20.44 -12.72 -20.68
C LEU A 19 -21.01 -14.11 -21.02
N GLN A 20 -21.13 -14.98 -20.02
CA GLN A 20 -21.75 -16.31 -20.16
C GLN A 20 -23.23 -16.21 -20.57
N SER A 21 -24.00 -15.31 -19.94
CA SER A 21 -25.42 -15.11 -20.29
C SER A 21 -25.60 -14.62 -21.74
N LEU A 22 -24.70 -13.75 -22.22
CA LEU A 22 -24.72 -13.29 -23.61
C LEU A 22 -24.38 -14.42 -24.58
N ALA A 23 -23.40 -15.27 -24.25
CA ALA A 23 -23.05 -16.44 -25.05
C ALA A 23 -24.23 -17.43 -25.17
N ILE A 24 -24.92 -17.74 -24.07
CA ILE A 24 -26.11 -18.61 -24.06
C ILE A 24 -27.23 -18.05 -24.96
N LYS A 25 -27.38 -16.73 -25.03
CA LYS A 25 -28.37 -16.05 -25.89
C LYS A 25 -27.96 -15.93 -27.36
N GLY A 26 -26.85 -16.56 -27.77
CA GLY A 26 -26.31 -16.48 -29.13
C GLY A 26 -25.77 -15.09 -29.48
N LYS A 27 -25.50 -14.25 -28.48
CA LYS A 27 -24.96 -12.88 -28.66
C LYS A 27 -23.46 -12.79 -28.32
N GLY A 28 -22.86 -13.89 -27.84
CA GLY A 28 -21.42 -13.96 -27.55
C GLY A 28 -20.62 -14.20 -28.82
N GLN A 29 -19.62 -13.36 -29.09
CA GLN A 29 -18.68 -13.56 -30.18
C GLN A 29 -17.46 -14.34 -29.67
N GLY A 30 -17.44 -15.65 -29.91
CA GLY A 30 -16.27 -16.51 -29.70
C GLY A 30 -15.65 -16.48 -28.30
N PRO A 31 -14.39 -16.95 -28.17
CA PRO A 31 -13.68 -16.97 -26.90
C PRO A 31 -13.41 -15.57 -26.36
N GLN A 32 -13.61 -15.38 -25.05
CA GLN A 32 -13.51 -14.07 -24.42
C GLN A 32 -12.32 -14.00 -23.46
N THR A 33 -11.65 -12.85 -23.43
CA THR A 33 -10.47 -12.60 -22.60
C THR A 33 -10.71 -11.42 -21.67
N ILE A 34 -10.40 -11.64 -20.39
CA ILE A 34 -10.29 -10.61 -19.36
C ILE A 34 -8.81 -10.51 -18.98
N VAL A 35 -8.26 -9.30 -19.00
CA VAL A 35 -6.86 -9.03 -18.62
C VAL A 35 -6.80 -8.39 -17.24
N LEU A 36 -5.94 -8.94 -16.37
CA LEU A 36 -5.64 -8.41 -15.05
C LEU A 36 -4.19 -7.94 -15.00
N THR A 37 -3.96 -6.68 -14.63
CA THR A 37 -2.62 -6.12 -14.52
C THR A 37 -2.46 -5.23 -13.29
N ALA A 38 -1.22 -5.01 -12.88
CA ALA A 38 -0.82 -4.06 -11.86
C ALA A 38 0.67 -3.73 -12.05
N PHE A 39 1.16 -2.72 -11.31
CA PHE A 39 2.59 -2.39 -11.32
C PHE A 39 3.47 -3.49 -10.70
N THR A 40 2.99 -4.19 -9.66
CA THR A 40 3.79 -5.21 -8.95
C THR A 40 3.26 -6.63 -9.15
N HIS A 41 4.18 -7.61 -9.13
CA HIS A 41 3.81 -9.03 -9.18
C HIS A 41 2.94 -9.46 -7.98
N SER A 42 3.16 -8.89 -6.80
CA SER A 42 2.38 -9.20 -5.60
C SER A 42 0.92 -8.77 -5.75
N ALA A 43 0.66 -7.55 -6.25
CA ALA A 43 -0.70 -7.08 -6.51
C ALA A 43 -1.44 -7.96 -7.53
N ILE A 44 -0.77 -8.32 -8.64
CA ILE A 44 -1.33 -9.24 -9.65
C ILE A 44 -1.69 -10.59 -9.02
N ASN A 45 -0.75 -11.19 -8.29
CA ASN A 45 -0.95 -12.51 -7.70
C ASN A 45 -2.07 -12.50 -6.65
N ASN A 46 -2.18 -11.46 -5.84
CA ASN A 46 -3.24 -11.31 -4.85
C ASN A 46 -4.62 -11.22 -5.51
N LEU A 47 -4.76 -10.42 -6.57
CA LEU A 47 -6.00 -10.28 -7.31
C LEU A 47 -6.40 -11.60 -7.99
N VAL A 48 -5.49 -12.22 -8.73
CA VAL A 48 -5.75 -13.49 -9.44
C VAL A 48 -6.13 -14.59 -8.44
N LYS A 49 -5.38 -14.73 -7.35
CA LYS A 49 -5.68 -15.70 -6.29
C LYS A 49 -7.08 -15.47 -5.72
N ARG A 50 -7.47 -14.21 -5.50
CA ARG A 50 -8.79 -13.87 -4.97
C ARG A 50 -9.92 -14.17 -5.95
N VAL A 51 -9.73 -13.91 -7.25
CA VAL A 51 -10.70 -14.28 -8.29
C VAL A 51 -10.87 -15.81 -8.36
N ALA A 52 -9.77 -16.55 -8.43
CA ALA A 52 -9.78 -18.01 -8.48
C ALA A 52 -10.45 -18.62 -7.24
N GLN A 53 -10.15 -18.10 -6.05
CA GLN A 53 -10.79 -18.52 -4.80
C GLN A 53 -12.30 -18.27 -4.82
N LEU A 54 -12.73 -17.03 -5.10
CA LEU A 54 -14.17 -16.69 -5.08
C LEU A 54 -14.96 -17.44 -6.16
N HIS A 55 -14.37 -17.68 -7.33
CA HIS A 55 -14.98 -18.51 -8.36
C HIS A 55 -15.28 -19.91 -7.80
N ARG A 56 -14.31 -20.54 -7.12
CA ARG A 56 -14.50 -21.85 -6.46
C ARG A 56 -15.49 -21.82 -5.32
N ASP A 57 -15.62 -20.71 -4.60
CA ASP A 57 -16.53 -20.60 -3.45
C ASP A 57 -17.99 -20.33 -3.88
N ILE A 58 -18.19 -19.61 -5.00
CA ILE A 58 -19.51 -19.24 -5.53
C ILE A 58 -20.09 -20.35 -6.42
N ALA A 59 -19.26 -21.00 -7.24
CA ALA A 59 -19.68 -22.07 -8.14
C ALA A 59 -20.48 -23.23 -7.47
N PRO A 60 -20.19 -23.67 -6.23
CA PRO A 60 -20.91 -24.76 -5.57
C PRO A 60 -22.27 -24.35 -4.99
N ARG A 61 -22.56 -23.05 -4.86
CA ARG A 61 -23.77 -22.55 -4.18
C ARG A 61 -24.92 -22.19 -5.11
N ALA A 62 -24.66 -22.05 -6.41
CA ALA A 62 -25.71 -21.91 -7.41
C ALA A 62 -26.25 -23.31 -7.73
N GLY A 63 -27.36 -23.71 -7.09
CA GLY A 63 -28.07 -24.98 -7.29
C GLY A 63 -28.68 -25.17 -8.69
N ALA A 64 -27.97 -24.78 -9.75
CA ALA A 64 -28.24 -25.14 -11.11
C ALA A 64 -27.15 -26.11 -11.55
N GLU A 65 -27.51 -27.38 -11.68
CA GLU A 65 -26.67 -28.45 -12.25
C GLU A 65 -26.25 -28.17 -13.72
N ASN A 66 -26.57 -27.00 -14.27
CA ASN A 66 -26.17 -26.53 -15.59
C ASN A 66 -25.06 -25.48 -15.50
N VAL A 67 -23.83 -26.00 -15.49
CA VAL A 67 -22.63 -25.45 -16.16
C VAL A 67 -22.14 -24.08 -15.67
N VAL A 68 -21.41 -24.05 -14.54
CA VAL A 68 -20.35 -23.05 -14.38
C VAL A 68 -19.27 -23.40 -15.41
N GLN A 69 -19.24 -22.67 -16.52
CA GLN A 69 -18.20 -22.86 -17.54
C GLN A 69 -16.82 -22.71 -16.88
N PRO A 70 -15.88 -23.64 -17.11
CA PRO A 70 -14.56 -23.56 -16.49
C PRO A 70 -13.85 -22.28 -16.95
N LEU A 71 -13.47 -21.43 -15.99
CA LEU A 71 -12.55 -20.33 -16.22
C LEU A 71 -11.13 -20.89 -16.38
N VAL A 72 -10.42 -20.41 -17.40
CA VAL A 72 -9.01 -20.73 -17.56
C VAL A 72 -8.16 -19.53 -17.15
N PHE A 73 -7.30 -19.74 -16.18
CA PHE A 73 -6.41 -18.70 -15.64
C PHE A 73 -5.00 -18.88 -16.20
N TYR A 74 -4.48 -17.82 -16.82
CA TYR A 74 -3.11 -17.73 -17.30
C TYR A 74 -2.35 -16.66 -16.53
N ARG A 75 -1.23 -17.03 -15.92
CA ARG A 75 -0.28 -16.10 -15.30
C ARG A 75 0.97 -16.01 -16.15
N LEU A 76 1.18 -14.84 -16.75
CA LEU A 76 2.34 -14.57 -17.57
C LEU A 76 3.62 -14.52 -16.72
N SER A 77 4.57 -15.39 -16.96
CA SER A 77 5.79 -15.51 -16.13
C SER A 77 6.96 -15.96 -16.98
N ASN A 78 8.15 -15.40 -16.73
CA ASN A 78 9.36 -15.82 -17.44
C ASN A 78 10.25 -16.76 -16.62
N ALA A 79 9.98 -16.97 -15.30
CA ALA A 79 10.63 -17.99 -14.43
C ALA A 79 10.37 -17.82 -12.90
N GLN A 80 9.71 -16.78 -12.40
CA GLN A 80 9.65 -16.51 -10.94
C GLN A 80 8.35 -15.82 -10.45
N ALA A 81 7.25 -15.90 -11.18
CA ALA A 81 5.97 -15.54 -10.57
C ALA A 81 5.58 -16.66 -9.60
N GLY A 82 5.36 -16.36 -8.31
CA GLY A 82 4.93 -17.39 -7.35
C GLY A 82 3.73 -18.20 -7.86
N GLU A 83 3.69 -19.49 -7.53
CA GLU A 83 2.59 -20.37 -7.94
C GLU A 83 1.27 -19.96 -7.29
N VAL A 84 0.21 -19.98 -8.09
CA VAL A 84 -1.16 -19.77 -7.62
C VAL A 84 -1.95 -21.01 -7.99
N ASP A 85 -2.53 -21.65 -6.99
CA ASP A 85 -3.30 -22.88 -7.17
C ASP A 85 -4.47 -22.69 -8.14
N GLY A 86 -4.54 -23.56 -9.16
CA GLY A 86 -5.51 -23.49 -10.25
C GLY A 86 -5.18 -22.46 -11.35
N VAL A 87 -3.97 -21.91 -11.38
CA VAL A 87 -3.53 -20.92 -12.38
C VAL A 87 -2.34 -21.43 -13.17
N GLN A 88 -2.47 -21.50 -14.49
CA GLN A 88 -1.41 -21.96 -15.37
C GLN A 88 -0.37 -20.85 -15.59
N GLN A 89 0.90 -21.13 -15.28
CA GLN A 89 1.98 -20.24 -15.68
C GLN A 89 2.34 -20.42 -17.15
N VAL A 90 2.53 -19.31 -17.86
CA VAL A 90 2.78 -19.29 -19.30
C VAL A 90 3.81 -18.21 -19.61
N ASP A 91 4.85 -18.54 -20.39
CA ASP A 91 5.70 -17.48 -20.96
C ASP A 91 4.86 -16.65 -21.94
N PRO A 92 4.89 -15.31 -21.88
CA PRO A 92 4.21 -14.46 -22.85
C PRO A 92 4.32 -14.90 -24.32
N LYS A 93 5.45 -15.47 -24.73
CA LYS A 93 5.70 -15.94 -26.10
C LYS A 93 4.96 -17.23 -26.46
N ASP A 94 4.60 -18.02 -25.47
CA ASP A 94 3.99 -19.33 -25.65
C ASP A 94 2.46 -19.29 -25.55
N LEU A 95 1.86 -18.13 -25.24
CA LEU A 95 0.42 -17.98 -25.10
C LEU A 95 -0.34 -18.40 -26.37
N ALA A 96 0.11 -17.98 -27.56
CA ALA A 96 -0.49 -18.40 -28.82
C ALA A 96 -0.34 -19.92 -29.11
N LYS A 97 0.65 -20.60 -28.53
CA LYS A 97 0.80 -22.06 -28.71
C LYS A 97 -0.33 -22.83 -28.01
N LEU A 98 -0.88 -22.28 -26.93
CA LEU A 98 -2.00 -22.87 -26.21
C LEU A 98 -3.30 -22.81 -27.02
N GLN A 99 -3.45 -21.80 -27.89
CA GLN A 99 -4.55 -21.74 -28.85
C GLN A 99 -4.57 -22.95 -29.78
N ARG A 100 -3.42 -23.22 -30.39
CA ARG A 100 -3.28 -24.25 -31.44
C ARG A 100 -3.47 -25.66 -30.88
N ARG A 101 -3.05 -25.91 -29.62
CA ARG A 101 -3.29 -27.19 -28.94
C ARG A 101 -4.78 -27.44 -28.68
N SER A 102 -5.51 -26.41 -28.23
CA SER A 102 -6.96 -26.49 -28.05
C SER A 102 -7.67 -26.78 -29.39
N GLU A 103 -7.23 -26.15 -30.49
CA GLU A 103 -7.79 -26.39 -31.83
C GLU A 103 -7.48 -27.78 -32.40
N SER A 104 -6.30 -28.36 -32.13
CA SER A 104 -5.97 -29.74 -32.56
C SER A 104 -6.76 -30.81 -31.79
N ASP A 105 -6.99 -30.62 -30.49
CA ASP A 105 -7.79 -31.53 -29.65
C ASP A 105 -9.29 -31.49 -29.98
N ARG A 106 -9.79 -30.43 -30.65
CA ARG A 106 -11.18 -30.35 -31.17
C ARG A 106 -11.49 -31.44 -32.19
N SER A 107 -10.48 -31.98 -32.88
CA SER A 107 -10.69 -32.99 -33.93
C SER A 107 -11.04 -34.39 -33.39
N THR A 108 -10.84 -34.66 -32.10
CA THR A 108 -10.99 -36.01 -31.54
C THR A 108 -12.12 -36.17 -30.52
N ASN A 109 -12.59 -35.11 -29.84
CA ASN A 109 -13.48 -35.27 -28.67
C ASN A 109 -14.77 -34.40 -28.61
N GLY A 110 -15.24 -33.83 -29.72
CA GLY A 110 -16.65 -33.41 -29.90
C GLY A 110 -17.26 -32.34 -28.96
N GLN A 111 -16.61 -31.94 -27.87
CA GLN A 111 -17.06 -30.85 -26.99
C GLN A 111 -16.47 -29.52 -27.48
N SER A 112 -17.33 -28.64 -27.97
CA SER A 112 -16.97 -27.30 -28.46
C SER A 112 -16.47 -26.42 -27.30
N GLN A 113 -15.15 -26.20 -27.19
CA GLN A 113 -14.51 -25.20 -26.32
C GLN A 113 -14.77 -23.73 -26.77
N GLU A 114 -15.84 -23.46 -27.50
CA GLU A 114 -16.11 -22.13 -28.09
C GLU A 114 -16.50 -21.06 -27.06
N ASN A 115 -16.93 -21.47 -25.86
CA ASN A 115 -17.43 -20.58 -24.81
C ASN A 115 -16.47 -20.40 -23.61
N VAL A 116 -15.20 -20.77 -23.75
CA VAL A 116 -14.22 -20.63 -22.65
C VAL A 116 -13.86 -19.17 -22.43
N ILE A 117 -14.15 -18.66 -21.22
CA ILE A 117 -13.67 -17.36 -20.76
C ILE A 117 -12.29 -17.52 -20.14
N ARG A 118 -11.36 -16.65 -20.56
CA ARG A 118 -9.96 -16.67 -20.17
C ARG A 118 -9.64 -15.48 -19.30
N ILE A 119 -8.85 -15.71 -18.26
CA ILE A 119 -8.29 -14.65 -17.42
C ILE A 119 -6.78 -14.66 -17.61
N VAL A 120 -6.26 -13.65 -18.29
CA VAL A 120 -4.82 -13.48 -18.53
C VAL A 120 -4.28 -12.42 -17.57
N SER A 121 -3.19 -12.73 -16.86
CA SER A 121 -2.65 -11.85 -15.83
C SER A 121 -1.15 -11.65 -15.96
N GLY A 122 -0.70 -10.40 -15.87
CA GLY A 122 0.69 -10.02 -16.12
C GLY A 122 0.95 -8.55 -15.84
N THR A 123 2.23 -8.18 -15.71
CA THR A 123 2.61 -6.77 -15.76
C THR A 123 2.31 -6.21 -17.15
N VAL A 124 2.16 -4.91 -17.30
CA VAL A 124 1.87 -4.27 -18.61
C VAL A 124 2.88 -4.67 -19.69
N TRP A 125 4.15 -4.87 -19.32
CA TRP A 125 5.21 -5.36 -20.20
C TRP A 125 5.01 -6.79 -20.67
N GLN A 126 4.58 -7.68 -19.76
CA GLN A 126 4.25 -9.06 -20.09
C GLN A 126 3.02 -9.13 -20.99
N ILE A 127 2.01 -8.30 -20.70
CA ILE A 127 0.79 -8.18 -21.51
C ILE A 127 1.13 -7.72 -22.94
N ARG A 128 1.95 -6.67 -23.10
CA ARG A 128 2.41 -6.22 -24.41
C ARG A 128 3.13 -7.32 -25.17
N ARG A 129 4.07 -8.01 -24.53
CA ARG A 129 4.78 -9.15 -25.13
C ARG A 129 3.85 -10.28 -25.55
N ALA A 130 2.82 -10.55 -24.76
CA ALA A 130 1.81 -11.55 -25.05
C ALA A 130 0.81 -11.08 -26.12
N ALA A 131 0.74 -9.79 -26.44
CA ALA A 131 -0.16 -9.23 -27.45
C ALA A 131 0.49 -9.02 -28.82
N LEU A 132 1.81 -9.20 -28.94
CA LEU A 132 2.50 -9.04 -30.22
C LEU A 132 1.97 -10.04 -31.27
N PRO A 133 1.98 -9.66 -32.57
CA PRO A 133 1.47 -10.51 -33.64
C PRO A 133 2.12 -11.91 -33.72
N GLU A 134 3.36 -12.04 -33.27
CA GLU A 134 4.11 -13.28 -33.33
C GLU A 134 3.79 -14.25 -32.17
N THR A 135 3.16 -13.74 -31.09
CA THR A 135 3.06 -14.44 -29.80
C THR A 135 1.64 -14.53 -29.24
N GLY A 136 0.70 -13.72 -29.74
CA GLY A 136 -0.53 -13.39 -29.01
C GLY A 136 -1.86 -13.32 -29.73
N VAL A 137 -1.83 -13.36 -31.07
CA VAL A 137 -2.86 -12.79 -31.95
C VAL A 137 -4.31 -13.16 -31.63
N GLY A 138 -4.60 -14.37 -31.17
CA GLY A 138 -5.99 -14.74 -30.84
C GLY A 138 -6.40 -14.49 -29.38
N TYR A 139 -5.47 -14.54 -28.43
CA TYR A 139 -5.80 -14.45 -27.00
C TYR A 139 -5.91 -13.01 -26.52
N MET A 140 -5.14 -12.12 -27.13
CA MET A 140 -4.96 -10.74 -26.70
C MET A 140 -5.54 -9.70 -27.67
N ARG A 141 -6.31 -10.14 -28.67
CA ARG A 141 -7.13 -9.25 -29.52
C ARG A 141 -8.53 -9.11 -28.94
N ASN A 142 -9.10 -7.92 -29.07
CA ASN A 142 -10.47 -7.60 -28.66
C ASN A 142 -10.76 -8.03 -27.20
N VAL A 143 -9.88 -7.67 -26.27
CA VAL A 143 -10.07 -7.98 -24.84
C VAL A 143 -11.34 -7.28 -24.34
N GLN A 144 -12.26 -8.04 -23.72
CA GLN A 144 -13.54 -7.51 -23.26
C GLN A 144 -13.41 -6.63 -22.00
N MET A 145 -12.43 -6.93 -21.15
CA MET A 145 -12.16 -6.15 -19.94
C MET A 145 -10.68 -6.13 -19.60
N LEU A 146 -10.18 -4.95 -19.25
CA LEU A 146 -8.87 -4.72 -18.65
C LEU A 146 -9.07 -4.16 -17.24
N MET A 147 -8.58 -4.90 -16.26
CA MET A 147 -8.55 -4.50 -14.85
C MET A 147 -7.13 -4.10 -14.45
N ILE A 148 -6.93 -2.86 -14.02
CA ILE A 148 -5.66 -2.35 -13.50
C ILE A 148 -5.78 -2.16 -11.99
N ASP A 149 -5.12 -3.01 -11.19
CA ASP A 149 -4.96 -2.81 -9.75
C ASP A 149 -3.71 -1.97 -9.45
N GLU A 150 -3.73 -1.26 -8.32
CA GLU A 150 -2.73 -0.24 -7.94
C GLU A 150 -2.50 0.80 -9.06
N GLY A 151 -3.57 1.20 -9.74
CA GLY A 151 -3.52 2.14 -10.87
C GLY A 151 -3.04 3.54 -10.50
N SER A 152 -2.98 3.89 -9.21
CA SER A 152 -2.32 5.11 -8.74
C SER A 152 -0.79 5.00 -8.73
N GLN A 153 -0.21 3.80 -8.77
CA GLN A 153 1.24 3.57 -8.85
C GLN A 153 1.73 3.28 -10.28
N LEU A 154 0.83 2.99 -11.21
CA LEU A 154 1.17 2.71 -12.61
C LEU A 154 1.17 3.99 -13.43
N LEU A 155 2.30 4.28 -14.10
CA LEU A 155 2.42 5.40 -15.03
C LEU A 155 1.38 5.32 -16.14
N ALA A 156 0.83 6.47 -16.52
CA ALA A 156 -0.12 6.57 -17.64
C ALA A 156 0.51 6.04 -18.94
N ALA A 157 1.76 6.43 -19.23
CA ALA A 157 2.50 5.97 -20.40
C ALA A 157 2.65 4.44 -20.44
N ASP A 158 3.02 3.82 -19.31
CA ASP A 158 3.20 2.37 -19.22
C ASP A 158 1.88 1.61 -19.37
N SER A 159 0.77 2.19 -18.91
CA SER A 159 -0.56 1.56 -18.97
C SER A 159 -1.06 1.34 -20.41
N ILE A 160 -0.59 2.15 -21.37
CA ILE A 160 -0.97 2.08 -22.80
C ILE A 160 -0.70 0.69 -23.36
N HIS A 161 0.38 0.04 -22.92
CA HIS A 161 0.78 -1.30 -23.32
C HIS A 161 -0.26 -2.39 -23.05
N ALA A 162 -1.10 -2.22 -22.04
CA ALA A 162 -2.22 -3.11 -21.76
C ALA A 162 -3.52 -2.61 -22.41
N ILE A 163 -3.75 -1.29 -22.41
CA ILE A 163 -4.95 -0.66 -22.99
C ILE A 163 -5.10 -0.97 -24.48
N GLU A 164 -4.00 -1.04 -25.23
CA GLU A 164 -3.98 -1.37 -26.68
C GLU A 164 -4.62 -2.74 -27.00
N CYS A 165 -4.73 -3.64 -26.02
CA CYS A 165 -5.35 -4.96 -26.21
C CYS A 165 -6.89 -4.92 -26.14
N LEU A 166 -7.47 -3.86 -25.58
CA LEU A 166 -8.91 -3.74 -25.40
C LEU A 166 -9.63 -3.70 -26.75
N ASP A 167 -10.81 -4.31 -26.78
CA ASP A 167 -11.77 -4.10 -27.87
C ASP A 167 -12.09 -2.59 -27.96
N PRO A 168 -11.84 -1.93 -29.11
CA PRO A 168 -11.98 -0.48 -29.23
C PRO A 168 -13.44 0.00 -29.15
N ASP A 169 -14.40 -0.87 -29.48
CA ASP A 169 -15.81 -0.51 -29.55
C ASP A 169 -16.55 -0.88 -28.26
N ASN A 170 -16.18 -2.00 -27.62
CA ASN A 170 -16.94 -2.60 -26.52
C ASN A 170 -16.08 -2.93 -25.28
N GLY A 171 -14.78 -2.70 -25.32
CA GLY A 171 -13.85 -3.01 -24.23
C GLY A 171 -14.10 -2.16 -22.99
N ARG A 172 -13.92 -2.76 -21.82
CA ARG A 172 -14.10 -2.08 -20.53
C ARG A 172 -12.78 -1.92 -19.81
N LEU A 173 -12.40 -0.68 -19.53
CA LEU A 173 -11.27 -0.36 -18.66
C LEU A 173 -11.77 -0.09 -17.24
N ILE A 174 -11.23 -0.81 -16.26
CA ILE A 174 -11.45 -0.53 -14.84
C ILE A 174 -10.09 -0.32 -14.19
N VAL A 175 -9.92 0.84 -13.55
CA VAL A 175 -8.69 1.21 -12.84
C VAL A 175 -9.02 1.37 -11.37
N ALA A 176 -8.29 0.66 -10.52
CA ALA A 176 -8.47 0.68 -9.08
C ALA A 176 -7.17 1.07 -8.40
N GLY A 177 -7.25 2.02 -7.49
CA GLY A 177 -6.10 2.56 -6.78
C GLY A 177 -6.55 3.56 -5.73
N ASP A 178 -5.58 4.30 -5.20
CA ASP A 178 -5.84 5.40 -4.29
C ASP A 178 -4.90 6.55 -4.65
N HIS A 179 -5.48 7.62 -5.19
CA HIS A 179 -4.75 8.81 -5.66
C HIS A 179 -4.21 9.65 -4.50
N LEU A 180 -4.66 9.41 -3.26
CA LEU A 180 -4.14 10.06 -2.06
C LEU A 180 -2.93 9.29 -1.46
N GLN A 181 -2.69 8.05 -1.87
CA GLN A 181 -1.49 7.30 -1.48
C GLN A 181 -0.35 7.54 -2.49
N LEU A 182 0.80 6.90 -2.24
CA LEU A 182 1.99 7.03 -3.08
C LEU A 182 1.69 6.70 -4.55
N GLY A 183 2.15 7.61 -5.42
CA GLY A 183 2.11 7.48 -6.87
C GLY A 183 3.35 6.79 -7.44
N PRO A 184 3.54 6.84 -8.78
CA PRO A 184 4.74 6.35 -9.42
C PRO A 184 5.97 7.16 -8.99
N ILE A 185 7.14 6.52 -8.93
CA ILE A 185 8.40 7.21 -8.64
C ILE A 185 8.91 7.85 -9.94
N ILE A 186 9.01 9.18 -9.94
CA ILE A 186 9.48 9.98 -11.07
C ILE A 186 10.87 10.51 -10.70
N ALA A 187 11.90 10.11 -11.44
CA ALA A 187 13.30 10.42 -11.09
C ALA A 187 13.75 11.84 -11.51
N GLY A 188 12.95 12.57 -12.29
CA GLY A 188 13.29 13.89 -12.80
C GLY A 188 12.10 14.84 -12.80
N GLU A 189 12.39 16.13 -12.94
CA GLU A 189 11.38 17.15 -13.18
C GLU A 189 11.05 17.19 -14.67
N TYR A 190 9.76 17.14 -14.99
CA TYR A 190 9.28 17.19 -16.36
C TYR A 190 8.51 18.50 -16.59
N PRO A 191 8.53 19.07 -17.81
CA PRO A 191 7.82 20.30 -18.09
C PRO A 191 6.31 20.15 -17.88
N GLU A 192 5.69 21.14 -17.27
CA GLU A 192 4.23 21.21 -17.19
C GLU A 192 3.62 21.25 -18.60
N SER A 193 2.59 20.42 -18.82
CA SER A 193 1.85 20.40 -20.08
C SER A 193 0.49 21.04 -19.90
N LYS A 194 0.14 21.97 -20.79
CA LYS A 194 -1.22 22.53 -20.86
C LYS A 194 -2.23 21.55 -21.44
N LEU A 195 -1.76 20.49 -22.11
CA LEU A 195 -2.60 19.49 -22.79
C LEU A 195 -2.84 18.24 -21.93
N ALA A 196 -1.96 17.97 -20.96
CA ALA A 196 -2.07 16.89 -20.00
C ALA A 196 -1.61 17.39 -18.64
N ILE A 197 -2.45 17.29 -17.60
CA ILE A 197 -2.16 17.80 -16.24
C ILE A 197 -0.93 17.16 -15.65
N ASP A 198 -0.77 15.86 -15.89
CA ASP A 198 0.31 15.06 -15.35
C ASP A 198 0.59 13.91 -16.32
N PRO A 199 1.21 14.19 -17.49
CA PRO A 199 1.54 13.15 -18.48
C PRO A 199 2.51 12.12 -17.90
N THR A 200 3.25 12.51 -16.87
CA THR A 200 4.18 11.71 -16.08
C THR A 200 3.52 11.01 -14.90
N GLY A 201 2.24 11.26 -14.70
CA GLY A 201 1.46 10.79 -13.57
C GLY A 201 0.94 9.38 -13.71
N SER A 202 0.17 8.99 -12.72
CA SER A 202 -0.52 7.70 -12.74
C SER A 202 -1.67 7.68 -13.75
N ILE A 203 -1.98 6.48 -14.27
CA ILE A 203 -3.16 6.28 -15.11
C ILE A 203 -4.46 6.65 -14.36
N MET A 204 -4.53 6.39 -13.04
CA MET A 204 -5.69 6.76 -12.24
C MET A 204 -5.91 8.28 -12.21
N LYS A 205 -4.89 9.08 -11.87
CA LYS A 205 -5.00 10.56 -11.85
C LYS A 205 -5.37 11.10 -13.23
N ASN A 206 -4.88 10.48 -14.31
CA ASN A 206 -5.22 10.87 -15.68
C ASN A 206 -6.65 10.52 -16.11
N LEU A 207 -7.28 9.51 -15.52
CA LEU A 207 -8.68 9.14 -15.82
C LEU A 207 -9.70 9.83 -14.91
N MET A 208 -9.27 10.43 -13.80
CA MET A 208 -10.14 11.25 -12.95
C MET A 208 -10.45 12.58 -13.64
N ARG A 209 -11.67 12.66 -14.20
CA ARG A 209 -12.16 13.79 -15.00
C ARG A 209 -13.58 14.17 -14.60
N LYS A 210 -13.86 15.47 -14.57
CA LYS A 210 -15.21 16.04 -14.39
C LYS A 210 -16.09 15.77 -15.62
N LYS A 211 -17.38 16.11 -15.54
CA LYS A 211 -18.34 15.89 -16.64
C LYS A 211 -17.99 16.60 -17.95
N ASP A 212 -17.31 17.74 -17.87
CA ASP A 212 -16.82 18.52 -19.00
C ASP A 212 -15.45 18.02 -19.53
N ASN A 213 -15.01 16.84 -19.08
CA ASN A 213 -13.71 16.24 -19.37
C ASN A 213 -12.52 17.06 -18.87
N THR A 214 -12.74 18.04 -17.99
CA THR A 214 -11.64 18.71 -17.30
C THR A 214 -11.13 17.87 -16.13
N PRO A 215 -9.91 18.11 -15.67
CA PRO A 215 -9.28 17.37 -14.58
C PRO A 215 -9.99 17.61 -13.25
N VAL A 216 -10.06 16.57 -12.41
CA VAL A 216 -10.45 16.75 -11.01
C VAL A 216 -9.32 17.47 -10.27
N SER A 217 -9.65 18.47 -9.45
CA SER A 217 -8.68 19.07 -8.54
C SER A 217 -8.39 18.08 -7.42
N LEU A 218 -7.11 17.77 -7.23
CA LEU A 218 -6.64 16.86 -6.16
C LEU A 218 -6.05 17.62 -4.96
N GLN A 219 -6.21 18.94 -4.93
CA GLN A 219 -5.75 19.78 -3.81
C GLN A 219 -6.71 19.67 -2.62
N TRP A 220 -6.15 19.74 -1.42
CA TRP A 220 -6.89 19.80 -0.17
C TRP A 220 -7.51 21.19 -0.02
N GLU A 221 -8.83 21.29 -0.08
CA GLU A 221 -9.55 22.55 0.20
C GLU A 221 -10.06 22.54 1.66
N GLU A 222 -9.66 23.55 2.45
CA GLU A 222 -10.17 23.77 3.81
C GLU A 222 -11.69 23.90 3.80
N GLY A 223 -12.38 23.16 4.68
CA GLY A 223 -13.85 23.10 4.72
C GLY A 223 -14.46 21.95 3.93
N GLY A 224 -13.64 21.12 3.27
CA GLY A 224 -13.94 19.77 2.80
C GLY A 224 -15.18 19.64 1.92
N PRO A 225 -15.06 19.68 0.58
CA PRO A 225 -16.20 19.40 -0.27
C PRO A 225 -16.33 17.90 -0.50
N ALA A 226 -17.55 17.45 -0.80
CA ALA A 226 -17.70 16.26 -1.61
C ALA A 226 -16.84 16.45 -2.88
N MET A 227 -15.62 15.91 -2.88
CA MET A 227 -14.73 16.00 -4.03
C MET A 227 -15.52 15.47 -5.23
N ASP A 228 -15.77 16.33 -6.20
CA ASP A 228 -16.28 15.88 -7.50
C ASP A 228 -15.16 15.08 -8.14
N VAL A 229 -15.13 13.78 -7.83
CA VAL A 229 -14.18 12.81 -8.37
C VAL A 229 -14.52 12.44 -9.82
N GLY A 230 -15.53 13.07 -10.40
CA GLY A 230 -16.00 12.80 -11.75
C GLY A 230 -17.09 11.73 -11.82
N PRO A 231 -17.82 11.66 -12.95
CA PRO A 231 -18.93 10.71 -13.13
C PRO A 231 -18.48 9.24 -13.24
N CYS A 232 -17.19 9.00 -13.53
CA CYS A 232 -16.64 7.66 -13.75
C CYS A 232 -15.77 7.16 -12.58
N THR A 233 -15.74 7.89 -11.46
CA THR A 233 -14.95 7.52 -10.29
C THR A 233 -15.87 7.24 -9.11
N PHE A 234 -15.59 6.15 -8.39
CA PHE A 234 -16.32 5.79 -7.19
C PHE A 234 -15.36 5.48 -6.05
N GLN A 235 -15.58 6.09 -4.89
CA GLN A 235 -14.82 5.81 -3.67
C GLN A 235 -15.45 4.62 -2.93
N LEU A 236 -14.64 3.59 -2.66
CA LEU A 236 -15.03 2.54 -1.70
C LEU A 236 -15.00 3.14 -0.29
N GLN A 237 -16.18 3.28 0.32
CA GLN A 237 -16.41 4.01 1.57
C GLN A 237 -16.11 3.20 2.84
N ASP A 238 -16.26 1.88 2.77
CA ASP A 238 -16.05 1.00 3.91
C ASP A 238 -14.56 0.73 4.15
N ASN A 239 -14.17 0.69 5.42
CA ASN A 239 -12.86 0.23 5.87
C ASN A 239 -13.00 -0.99 6.79
N PHE A 240 -12.36 -2.09 6.40
CA PHE A 240 -12.33 -3.34 7.16
C PHE A 240 -10.99 -3.58 7.88
N ARG A 241 -10.03 -2.67 7.73
CA ARG A 241 -8.68 -2.81 8.28
C ARG A 241 -8.61 -2.38 9.74
N MET A 242 -8.96 -1.13 10.02
CA MET A 242 -8.60 -0.46 11.26
C MET A 242 -9.75 -0.37 12.25
N ASN A 243 -9.41 -0.12 13.51
CA ASN A 243 -10.36 0.14 14.58
C ASN A 243 -10.94 1.56 14.52
N GLN A 244 -11.84 1.86 15.46
CA GLN A 244 -12.57 3.13 15.47
C GLN A 244 -11.66 4.35 15.65
N GLN A 245 -10.67 4.30 16.55
CA GLN A 245 -9.78 5.44 16.81
C GLN A 245 -8.90 5.75 15.60
N LEU A 246 -8.27 4.76 14.98
CA LEU A 246 -7.50 4.97 13.76
C LEU A 246 -8.40 5.42 12.60
N GLY A 247 -9.59 4.83 12.47
CA GLY A 247 -10.54 5.18 11.44
C GLY A 247 -11.10 6.58 11.55
N THR A 248 -11.28 7.10 12.76
CA THR A 248 -11.70 8.49 13.02
C THR A 248 -10.65 9.48 12.53
N PHE A 249 -9.36 9.18 12.72
CA PHE A 249 -8.29 9.98 12.10
C PHE A 249 -8.35 9.88 10.57
N MET A 250 -8.49 8.67 10.01
CA MET A 250 -8.56 8.52 8.55
C MET A 250 -9.82 9.17 7.92
N GLN A 251 -10.90 9.36 8.66
CA GLN A 251 -12.08 10.12 8.22
C GLN A 251 -11.75 11.58 7.94
N THR A 252 -10.78 12.18 8.63
CA THR A 252 -10.35 13.58 8.33
C THR A 252 -9.63 13.68 6.99
N ILE A 253 -9.14 12.56 6.46
CA ILE A 253 -8.41 12.45 5.19
C ILE A 253 -9.38 12.06 4.06
N TYR A 254 -10.17 11.01 4.27
CA TYR A 254 -11.05 10.45 3.23
C TYR A 254 -12.48 11.00 3.24
N GLY A 255 -12.80 11.85 4.21
CA GLY A 255 -14.09 12.50 4.36
C GLY A 255 -15.12 11.72 5.18
N PRO A 256 -16.29 12.32 5.44
CA PRO A 256 -17.29 11.82 6.39
C PRO A 256 -17.97 10.52 5.95
N LYS A 257 -17.85 10.14 4.68
CA LYS A 257 -18.40 8.88 4.16
C LYS A 257 -17.50 7.67 4.45
N TYR A 258 -16.33 7.87 5.03
CA TYR A 258 -15.44 6.77 5.39
C TYR A 258 -15.96 6.03 6.63
N VAL A 259 -16.34 4.76 6.47
CA VAL A 259 -17.02 3.98 7.51
C VAL A 259 -16.13 2.85 8.02
N VAL A 260 -15.87 2.82 9.33
CA VAL A 260 -15.17 1.70 9.97
C VAL A 260 -16.12 0.53 10.18
N ARG A 261 -15.75 -0.65 9.68
CA ARG A 261 -16.56 -1.87 9.78
C ARG A 261 -16.12 -2.83 10.89
N ASN A 262 -14.91 -2.64 11.43
CA ASN A 262 -14.37 -3.45 12.53
C ASN A 262 -13.91 -2.54 13.69
N PRO A 263 -14.82 -1.83 14.36
CA PRO A 263 -14.47 -0.75 15.30
C PRO A 263 -13.69 -1.24 16.54
N ASP A 264 -13.91 -2.48 16.96
CA ASP A 264 -13.42 -3.01 18.24
C ASP A 264 -12.06 -3.73 18.15
N LYS A 265 -11.36 -3.62 17.02
CA LYS A 265 -10.02 -4.22 16.88
C LYS A 265 -9.06 -3.61 17.90
N SER A 266 -8.36 -4.47 18.63
CA SER A 266 -7.35 -4.08 19.61
C SER A 266 -6.13 -5.00 19.51
N LEU A 267 -5.04 -4.62 20.20
CA LEU A 267 -3.86 -5.47 20.28
C LEU A 267 -4.19 -6.79 21.00
N PRO A 268 -3.54 -7.91 20.65
CA PRO A 268 -3.95 -9.24 21.10
C PRO A 268 -3.46 -9.56 22.53
N TYR A 269 -3.63 -8.64 23.47
CA TYR A 269 -3.41 -8.84 24.90
C TYR A 269 -4.29 -7.90 25.73
N SER A 270 -4.43 -8.20 27.02
CA SER A 270 -5.18 -7.37 27.96
C SER A 270 -4.25 -6.52 28.81
N GLU A 271 -4.77 -5.40 29.30
CA GLU A 271 -4.03 -4.51 30.23
C GLU A 271 -3.55 -5.24 31.49
N SER A 272 -4.30 -6.26 31.95
CA SER A 272 -3.88 -7.09 33.10
C SER A 272 -2.56 -7.82 32.89
N VAL A 273 -2.23 -8.21 31.64
CA VAL A 273 -0.92 -8.81 31.32
C VAL A 273 0.19 -7.79 31.52
N ALA A 274 -0.02 -6.56 31.04
CA ALA A 274 0.95 -5.47 31.18
C ALA A 274 1.18 -5.03 32.64
N ARG A 275 0.18 -5.16 33.53
CA ARG A 275 0.31 -4.83 34.97
C ARG A 275 1.20 -5.82 35.72
N GLY A 276 1.32 -7.06 35.25
CA GLY A 276 2.19 -8.08 35.84
C GLY A 276 3.66 -7.96 35.43
N MET A 277 3.99 -7.07 34.49
CA MET A 277 5.31 -6.94 33.89
C MET A 277 6.05 -5.70 34.43
N SER A 278 7.37 -5.84 34.56
CA SER A 278 8.28 -4.80 35.08
C SER A 278 8.70 -3.80 33.99
N PHE A 279 7.72 -3.17 33.31
CA PHE A 279 8.02 -2.15 32.30
C PHE A 279 7.95 -0.73 32.86
N PRO A 280 8.78 0.21 32.34
CA PRO A 280 8.61 1.64 32.60
C PRO A 280 7.16 2.08 32.33
N SER A 281 6.69 3.06 33.10
CA SER A 281 5.30 3.54 33.02
C SER A 281 4.96 4.07 31.62
N GLU A 282 5.94 4.67 30.98
CA GLU A 282 5.91 5.25 29.64
C GLU A 282 5.70 4.16 28.59
N ILE A 283 6.46 3.06 28.65
CA ILE A 283 6.30 1.92 27.73
C ILE A 283 4.91 1.29 27.88
N ARG A 284 4.43 1.11 29.12
CA ARG A 284 3.07 0.59 29.37
C ARG A 284 2.00 1.49 28.76
N ARG A 285 2.15 2.81 28.87
CA ARG A 285 1.21 3.77 28.27
C ARG A 285 1.30 3.82 26.75
N ILE A 286 2.49 3.78 26.16
CA ILE A 286 2.70 3.71 24.70
C ILE A 286 1.99 2.47 24.13
N LEU A 287 2.12 1.34 24.82
CA LEU A 287 1.57 0.07 24.38
C LEU A 287 0.10 -0.15 24.80
N ASP A 288 -0.46 0.62 25.73
CA ASP A 288 -1.85 0.51 26.19
C ASP A 288 -2.85 0.26 25.04
N PRO A 289 -3.54 -0.91 24.99
CA PRO A 289 -4.44 -1.25 23.89
C PRO A 289 -5.61 -0.27 23.69
N SER A 290 -5.92 0.58 24.66
CA SER A 290 -6.94 1.65 24.54
C SER A 290 -6.45 2.89 23.78
N LEU A 291 -5.14 3.04 23.57
CA LEU A 291 -4.50 4.17 22.88
C LEU A 291 -4.02 3.76 21.48
N SER A 292 -4.90 3.81 20.48
CA SER A 292 -4.58 3.31 19.13
C SER A 292 -3.67 4.24 18.33
N ALA A 293 -3.65 5.54 18.62
CA ALA A 293 -2.77 6.52 17.98
C ALA A 293 -1.83 7.12 19.04
N VAL A 294 -0.54 6.88 18.86
CA VAL A 294 0.51 7.32 19.77
C VAL A 294 1.55 8.13 19.00
N CYS A 295 1.97 9.26 19.56
CA CYS A 295 3.04 10.10 19.03
C CYS A 295 4.11 10.30 20.10
N ILE A 296 5.35 9.94 19.77
CA ILE A 296 6.52 10.03 20.63
C ILE A 296 7.46 11.07 20.00
N GLU A 297 7.68 12.16 20.72
CA GLU A 297 8.66 13.17 20.35
C GLU A 297 10.00 12.87 21.01
N LEU A 298 11.02 12.60 20.20
CA LEU A 298 12.38 12.28 20.61
C LEU A 298 13.17 13.57 20.85
N GLN A 299 13.37 13.95 22.11
CA GLN A 299 14.04 15.19 22.46
C GLN A 299 15.46 14.93 22.96
N LEU A 300 16.46 15.42 22.24
CA LEU A 300 17.82 15.55 22.78
C LEU A 300 17.83 16.61 23.87
N THR A 301 17.90 16.18 25.14
CA THR A 301 17.72 17.06 26.30
C THR A 301 18.99 17.79 26.76
N GLU A 302 20.12 17.56 26.10
CA GLU A 302 21.42 18.03 26.58
C GLU A 302 21.91 19.35 25.98
N ASN A 303 22.79 20.02 26.73
CA ASN A 303 23.53 21.20 26.32
C ASN A 303 24.31 20.92 25.02
N LEU A 304 24.41 21.94 24.16
CA LEU A 304 25.12 21.96 22.87
C LEU A 304 26.60 21.49 22.90
N GLN A 305 27.13 21.11 24.06
CA GLN A 305 28.51 20.68 24.28
C GLN A 305 28.66 19.18 24.57
N SER A 306 27.59 18.39 24.71
CA SER A 306 27.71 16.92 24.82
C SER A 306 28.22 16.32 23.51
N THR A 307 29.34 15.58 23.59
CA THR A 307 29.99 15.00 22.40
C THR A 307 29.10 13.91 21.78
N GLN A 308 28.38 13.14 22.59
CA GLN A 308 27.42 12.14 22.09
C GLN A 308 26.24 12.81 21.39
N ALA A 309 25.67 13.86 21.98
CA ALA A 309 24.56 14.60 21.36
C ALA A 309 24.98 15.24 20.01
N ILE A 310 26.20 15.79 19.94
CA ILE A 310 26.77 16.31 18.68
C ILE A 310 26.89 15.20 17.63
N LYS A 311 27.38 14.01 18.01
CA LYS A 311 27.47 12.86 17.09
C LYS A 311 26.09 12.44 16.57
N VAL A 312 25.07 12.39 17.42
CA VAL A 312 23.68 12.06 17.01
C VAL A 312 23.15 13.11 16.03
N ARG A 313 23.42 14.40 16.24
CA ARG A 313 22.97 15.47 15.34
C ARG A 313 23.67 15.49 13.99
N ASN A 314 24.92 15.03 13.91
CA ASN A 314 25.74 15.19 12.72
C ASN A 314 26.02 13.89 11.97
N ASP A 315 25.68 12.72 12.52
CA ASP A 315 25.89 11.42 11.88
C ASP A 315 24.59 10.62 11.81
N ILE A 316 24.06 10.51 10.58
CA ILE A 316 22.82 9.80 10.28
C ILE A 316 22.85 8.32 10.69
N ARG A 317 24.02 7.67 10.71
CA ARG A 317 24.14 6.26 11.13
C ARG A 317 24.05 6.13 12.65
N ILE A 318 24.64 7.09 13.37
CA ILE A 318 24.55 7.14 14.85
C ILE A 318 23.11 7.45 15.26
N ALA A 319 22.47 8.44 14.61
CA ALA A 319 21.05 8.74 14.80
C ALA A 319 20.16 7.52 14.54
N ALA A 320 20.34 6.85 13.39
CA ALA A 320 19.59 5.64 13.04
C ALA A 320 19.78 4.50 14.05
N SER A 321 21.00 4.30 14.57
CA SER A 321 21.27 3.30 15.63
C SER A 321 20.58 3.66 16.95
N MET A 322 20.59 4.93 17.32
CA MET A 322 19.88 5.43 18.51
C MET A 322 18.38 5.17 18.39
N GLU A 323 17.76 5.61 17.29
CA GLU A 323 16.34 5.41 16.98
C GLU A 323 15.97 3.93 16.98
N ALA A 324 16.79 3.10 16.34
CA ALA A 324 16.61 1.65 16.29
C ALA A 324 16.59 1.03 17.69
N SER A 325 17.33 1.57 18.66
CA SER A 325 17.32 1.06 20.03
C SER A 325 15.98 1.27 20.71
N LEU A 326 15.40 2.47 20.55
CA LEU A 326 14.08 2.76 21.10
C LEU A 326 12.99 1.97 20.39
N VAL A 327 13.03 1.92 19.06
CA VAL A 327 12.07 1.13 18.26
C VAL A 327 12.11 -0.34 18.66
N VAL A 328 13.30 -0.94 18.75
CA VAL A 328 13.44 -2.35 19.14
C VAL A 328 12.98 -2.59 20.58
N GLY A 329 13.25 -1.66 21.51
CA GLY A 329 12.71 -1.76 22.87
C GLY A 329 11.18 -1.74 22.94
N ILE A 330 10.52 -0.90 22.11
CA ILE A 330 9.05 -0.89 21.99
C ILE A 330 8.55 -2.22 21.39
N VAL A 331 9.23 -2.73 20.37
CA VAL A 331 8.88 -3.99 19.69
C VAL A 331 9.04 -5.18 20.64
N GLU A 332 10.16 -5.28 21.34
CA GLU A 332 10.43 -6.32 22.33
C GLU A 332 9.39 -6.30 23.45
N SER A 333 9.12 -5.12 24.02
CA SER A 333 8.08 -4.95 25.06
C SER A 333 6.69 -5.36 24.56
N TYR A 334 6.35 -5.03 23.32
CA TYR A 334 5.10 -5.45 22.70
C TYR A 334 5.01 -6.97 22.56
N LEU A 335 6.07 -7.61 22.06
CA LEU A 335 6.11 -9.07 21.88
C LEU A 335 6.06 -9.82 23.22
N GLU A 336 6.72 -9.29 24.24
CA GLU A 336 6.60 -9.81 25.61
C GLU A 336 5.17 -9.73 26.13
N MET A 337 4.48 -8.60 25.95
CA MET A 337 3.08 -8.43 26.35
C MET A 337 2.11 -9.35 25.59
N VAL A 338 2.38 -9.60 24.30
CA VAL A 338 1.59 -10.49 23.44
C VAL A 338 1.80 -11.96 23.80
N GLY A 339 3.02 -12.32 24.19
CA GLY A 339 3.43 -13.69 24.47
C GLY A 339 3.85 -14.46 23.22
N ARG A 340 4.66 -15.52 23.43
CA ARG A 340 5.31 -16.28 22.35
C ARG A 340 4.38 -17.12 21.49
N ASP A 341 3.22 -17.48 22.00
CA ASP A 341 2.28 -18.39 21.34
C ASP A 341 1.14 -17.66 20.61
N THR A 342 1.13 -16.33 20.66
CA THR A 342 0.07 -15.50 20.07
C THR A 342 0.52 -14.97 18.72
N VAL A 343 -0.22 -15.31 17.67
CA VAL A 343 0.02 -14.76 16.33
C VAL A 343 -0.26 -13.27 16.34
N THR A 344 0.73 -12.48 15.94
CA THR A 344 0.62 -11.03 15.77
C THR A 344 1.39 -10.58 14.54
N THR A 345 0.96 -9.48 13.94
CA THR A 345 1.68 -8.81 12.86
C THR A 345 2.18 -7.45 13.29
N LEU A 346 3.44 -7.15 12.99
CA LEU A 346 4.10 -5.90 13.40
C LEU A 346 4.93 -5.35 12.25
N PHE A 347 4.69 -4.09 11.89
CA PHE A 347 5.53 -3.37 10.94
C PHE A 347 6.34 -2.27 11.62
N VAL A 348 7.58 -2.11 11.17
CA VAL A 348 8.39 -0.91 11.40
C VAL A 348 8.60 -0.23 10.05
N ALA A 349 8.01 0.94 9.88
CA ALA A 349 8.07 1.73 8.65
C ALA A 349 8.99 2.94 8.84
N VAL A 350 9.96 3.08 7.94
CA VAL A 350 10.94 4.18 7.96
C VAL A 350 11.02 4.89 6.61
N PRO A 351 11.40 6.18 6.55
CA PRO A 351 11.69 6.83 5.28
C PRO A 351 13.00 6.29 4.67
N HIS A 352 14.06 6.08 5.46
CA HIS A 352 15.40 5.84 4.92
C HIS A 352 15.93 4.42 5.11
N HIS A 353 16.70 3.95 4.13
CA HIS A 353 17.35 2.64 4.18
C HIS A 353 18.35 2.50 5.34
N VAL A 354 19.01 3.59 5.75
CA VAL A 354 19.94 3.56 6.89
C VAL A 354 19.24 3.20 8.21
N GLN A 355 18.04 3.75 8.44
CA GLN A 355 17.21 3.39 9.60
C GLN A 355 16.75 1.95 9.52
N ARG A 356 16.29 1.50 8.34
CA ARG A 356 15.86 0.12 8.10
C ARG A 356 16.97 -0.88 8.47
N LEU A 357 18.20 -0.62 8.03
CA LEU A 357 19.34 -1.50 8.31
C LEU A 357 19.70 -1.50 9.80
N ALA A 358 19.70 -0.33 10.46
CA ALA A 358 19.97 -0.23 11.89
C ALA A 358 18.94 -0.99 12.76
N ILE A 359 17.66 -0.90 12.40
CA ILE A 359 16.58 -1.64 13.09
C ILE A 359 16.72 -3.15 12.86
N LEU A 360 16.97 -3.59 11.62
CA LEU A 360 17.15 -5.01 11.32
C LEU A 360 18.32 -5.62 12.10
N ASP A 361 19.46 -4.94 12.14
CA ASP A 361 20.65 -5.35 12.90
C ASP A 361 20.32 -5.53 14.40
N LYS A 362 19.56 -4.60 14.99
CA LYS A 362 19.16 -4.71 16.41
C LYS A 362 18.11 -5.78 16.68
N ILE A 363 17.15 -6.00 15.78
CA ILE A 363 16.19 -7.10 15.87
C ILE A 363 16.92 -8.45 15.84
N GLU A 364 17.91 -8.59 14.94
CA GLU A 364 18.73 -9.79 14.82
C GLU A 364 19.56 -10.03 16.08
N LYS A 365 20.26 -9.00 16.58
CA LYS A 365 21.06 -9.08 17.82
C LYS A 365 20.22 -9.43 19.05
N ALA A 366 19.00 -8.91 19.13
CA ALA A 366 18.06 -9.24 20.20
C ALA A 366 17.40 -10.63 20.02
N GLY A 367 17.59 -11.30 18.87
CA GLY A 367 17.06 -12.64 18.62
C GLY A 367 15.53 -12.70 18.55
N LEU A 368 14.84 -11.57 18.29
CA LEU A 368 13.39 -11.47 18.45
C LEU A 368 12.62 -12.41 17.51
N VAL A 369 13.10 -12.59 16.28
CA VAL A 369 12.45 -13.50 15.31
C VAL A 369 12.48 -14.95 15.80
N ASN A 370 13.57 -15.35 16.44
CA ASN A 370 13.71 -16.71 16.99
C ASN A 370 12.93 -16.86 18.30
N ALA A 371 12.90 -15.81 19.13
CA ALA A 371 12.17 -15.83 20.40
C ALA A 371 10.65 -15.83 20.21
N TYR A 372 10.14 -15.23 19.12
CA TYR A 372 8.73 -15.07 18.80
C TYR A 372 8.41 -15.59 17.38
N PRO A 373 8.52 -16.90 17.13
CA PRO A 373 8.47 -17.46 15.77
C PRO A 373 7.10 -17.31 15.07
N VAL A 374 6.02 -17.12 15.83
CA VAL A 374 4.67 -16.89 15.29
C VAL A 374 4.34 -15.40 15.10
N ALA A 375 5.24 -14.49 15.50
CA ALA A 375 5.11 -13.06 15.26
C ALA A 375 5.68 -12.70 13.88
N LEU A 376 4.89 -12.02 13.06
CA LEU A 376 5.31 -11.57 11.73
C LEU A 376 5.84 -10.15 11.83
N ILE A 377 7.16 -10.03 12.03
CA ILE A 377 7.87 -8.75 12.12
C ILE A 377 8.40 -8.37 10.74
N LYS A 378 8.02 -7.19 10.25
CA LYS A 378 8.55 -6.64 8.99
C LYS A 378 9.12 -5.24 9.20
N VAL A 379 10.34 -5.02 8.72
CA VAL A 379 11.00 -3.70 8.73
C VAL A 379 11.31 -3.30 7.30
N ASP A 380 10.76 -2.17 6.87
CA ASP A 380 10.95 -1.72 5.50
C ASP A 380 10.70 -0.22 5.32
N THR A 381 11.00 0.28 4.12
CA THR A 381 10.63 1.66 3.78
C THR A 381 9.12 1.82 3.62
N ILE A 382 8.61 3.04 3.77
CA ILE A 382 7.17 3.33 3.65
C ILE A 382 6.62 2.92 2.28
N GLU A 383 7.39 3.11 1.21
CA GLU A 383 7.04 2.70 -0.15
C GLU A 383 6.79 1.17 -0.23
N LYS A 384 7.65 0.38 0.41
CA LYS A 384 7.53 -1.08 0.45
C LYS A 384 6.41 -1.59 1.37
N MET A 385 5.82 -0.72 2.18
CA MET A 385 4.67 -1.01 3.05
C MET A 385 3.33 -0.72 2.39
N GLN A 386 3.30 -0.06 1.23
CA GLN A 386 2.07 0.20 0.49
C GLN A 386 1.35 -1.12 0.13
N GLY A 387 0.02 -1.09 0.20
CA GLY A 387 -0.84 -2.28 0.04
C GLY A 387 -0.89 -3.24 1.23
N GLN A 388 0.07 -3.21 2.15
CA GLN A 388 0.16 -4.15 3.28
C GLN A 388 -0.49 -3.60 4.57
N GLU A 389 -0.56 -4.43 5.61
CA GLU A 389 -1.11 -4.07 6.93
C GLU A 389 -0.54 -4.95 8.06
N ALA A 390 -0.58 -4.42 9.28
CA ALA A 390 -0.16 -5.11 10.51
C ALA A 390 -1.04 -4.70 11.70
N ASP A 391 -1.06 -5.49 12.77
CA ASP A 391 -1.81 -5.20 14.00
C ASP A 391 -1.24 -3.96 14.68
N MET A 392 0.09 -3.89 14.80
CA MET A 392 0.82 -2.71 15.23
C MET A 392 1.77 -2.21 14.13
N VAL A 393 1.86 -0.88 13.98
CA VAL A 393 2.82 -0.23 13.09
C VAL A 393 3.59 0.83 13.88
N VAL A 394 4.92 0.68 13.92
CA VAL A 394 5.84 1.70 14.40
C VAL A 394 6.34 2.48 13.19
N VAL A 395 6.04 3.77 13.14
CA VAL A 395 6.50 4.68 12.09
C VAL A 395 7.61 5.53 12.67
N CYS A 396 8.83 5.43 12.15
CA CYS A 396 9.98 6.17 12.66
C CYS A 396 10.44 7.21 11.63
N PHE A 397 10.11 8.48 11.90
CA PHE A 397 10.55 9.66 11.18
C PHE A 397 11.58 10.44 12.00
N GLY A 398 12.45 9.74 12.73
CA GLY A 398 13.55 10.36 13.44
C GLY A 398 14.52 11.05 12.48
N MET A 399 14.75 12.35 12.69
CA MET A 399 15.70 13.17 11.93
C MET A 399 16.32 14.21 12.85
N PHE A 400 17.60 14.05 13.17
CA PHE A 400 18.36 14.96 14.04
C PHE A 400 19.33 15.87 13.28
N ASP A 401 19.67 15.50 12.04
CA ASP A 401 20.54 16.28 11.18
C ASP A 401 19.72 17.33 10.42
N GLU A 402 19.82 18.59 10.86
CA GLU A 402 19.16 19.73 10.22
C GLU A 402 19.57 19.89 8.75
N PHE A 403 20.83 19.55 8.40
CA PHE A 403 21.31 19.70 7.02
C PHE A 403 20.62 18.72 6.08
N THR A 404 20.59 17.43 6.42
CA THR A 404 19.85 16.43 5.63
C THR A 404 18.35 16.75 5.62
N LEU A 405 17.76 17.12 6.76
CA LEU A 405 16.34 17.46 6.85
C LEU A 405 15.94 18.56 5.86
N VAL A 406 16.66 19.67 5.80
CA VAL A 406 16.36 20.80 4.90
C VAL A 406 16.42 20.38 3.43
N ASN A 407 17.38 19.52 3.06
CA ASN A 407 17.53 19.04 1.69
C ASN A 407 16.47 18.00 1.30
N GLU A 408 15.83 17.34 2.27
CA GLU A 408 14.87 16.26 2.05
C GLU A 408 13.42 16.64 2.38
N LEU A 409 13.11 17.90 2.69
CA LEU A 409 11.75 18.33 3.08
C LEU A 409 10.67 17.92 2.08
N ALA A 410 10.91 18.03 0.77
CA ALA A 410 9.95 17.62 -0.25
C ALA A 410 9.67 16.10 -0.21
N TYR A 411 10.69 15.30 0.07
CA TYR A 411 10.55 13.86 0.25
C TYR A 411 9.83 13.57 1.59
N LEU A 412 10.31 14.10 2.71
CA LEU A 412 9.76 13.79 4.04
C LEU A 412 8.34 14.31 4.24
N TYR A 413 7.97 15.46 3.65
CA TYR A 413 6.63 16.04 3.75
C TYR A 413 5.71 15.69 2.59
N SER A 414 6.03 14.65 1.81
CA SER A 414 5.04 14.12 0.87
C SER A 414 3.81 13.63 1.64
N VAL A 415 2.67 14.30 1.47
CA VAL A 415 1.39 13.92 2.10
C VAL A 415 1.03 12.46 1.79
N HIS A 416 1.31 12.00 0.58
CA HIS A 416 1.08 10.63 0.14
C HIS A 416 1.83 9.59 0.98
N ARG A 417 3.08 9.92 1.38
CA ARG A 417 3.91 9.06 2.23
C ARG A 417 3.35 8.97 3.64
N TRP A 418 2.93 10.09 4.21
CA TRP A 418 2.28 10.13 5.53
C TRP A 418 0.96 9.35 5.54
N ILE A 419 0.12 9.50 4.51
CA ILE A 419 -1.12 8.72 4.40
C ILE A 419 -0.81 7.23 4.37
N VAL A 420 0.19 6.79 3.59
CA VAL A 420 0.60 5.38 3.60
C VAL A 420 1.05 4.96 4.99
N ALA A 421 2.00 5.68 5.60
CA ALA A 421 2.58 5.36 6.90
C ALA A 421 1.53 5.22 8.01
N LEU A 422 0.59 6.16 8.11
CA LEU A 422 -0.41 6.21 9.19
C LEU A 422 -1.59 5.26 8.99
N SER A 423 -1.77 4.69 7.80
CA SER A 423 -2.94 3.87 7.45
C SER A 423 -2.67 2.36 7.36
N ARG A 424 -1.46 1.90 7.70
CA ARG A 424 -1.10 0.47 7.65
C ARG A 424 -1.59 -0.31 8.87
N ALA A 425 -1.80 0.34 10.01
CA ALA A 425 -2.18 -0.34 11.24
C ALA A 425 -3.64 -0.81 11.23
N ARG A 426 -3.88 -1.97 11.87
CA ARG A 426 -5.22 -2.49 12.19
C ARG A 426 -5.65 -2.08 13.58
N CYS A 427 -4.72 -2.04 14.54
CA CYS A 427 -5.03 -1.78 15.95
C CYS A 427 -4.26 -0.58 16.51
N LYS A 428 -2.95 -0.44 16.24
CA LYS A 428 -2.14 0.65 16.81
C LYS A 428 -1.11 1.22 15.84
N THR A 429 -1.03 2.55 15.78
CA THR A 429 0.05 3.31 15.14
C THR A 429 0.86 4.03 16.21
N VAL A 430 2.17 3.77 16.26
CA VAL A 430 3.13 4.48 17.11
C VAL A 430 4.06 5.29 16.21
N LEU A 431 3.93 6.61 16.24
CA LEU A 431 4.75 7.53 15.45
C LEU A 431 5.90 8.08 16.31
N LEU A 432 7.14 7.93 15.84
CA LEU A 432 8.33 8.55 16.43
C LEU A 432 8.77 9.69 15.52
N ILE A 433 8.94 10.88 16.10
CA ILE A 433 9.36 12.11 15.42
C ILE A 433 10.36 12.87 16.27
N THR A 434 11.04 13.83 15.68
CA THR A 434 11.92 14.77 16.37
C THR A 434 11.34 16.19 16.35
N PRO A 435 11.75 17.10 17.25
CA PRO A 435 11.38 18.51 17.16
C PRO A 435 11.73 19.15 15.81
N GLU A 436 12.85 18.74 15.21
CA GLU A 436 13.37 19.25 13.95
C GLU A 436 12.39 19.00 12.80
N ILE A 437 11.79 17.80 12.70
CA ILE A 437 10.79 17.51 11.64
C ILE A 437 9.45 18.22 11.89
N LYS A 438 9.16 18.72 13.10
CA LYS A 438 7.96 19.51 13.38
C LYS A 438 8.12 20.98 13.02
N ALA A 439 9.31 21.52 13.24
CA ALA A 439 9.62 22.92 13.04
C ALA A 439 11.01 23.07 12.40
N PRO A 440 11.16 22.72 11.11
CA PRO A 440 12.45 22.78 10.45
C PRO A 440 12.93 24.23 10.41
N ARG A 441 14.18 24.45 10.80
CA ARG A 441 14.82 25.78 10.68
C ARG A 441 15.11 26.03 9.21
N ILE A 442 14.21 26.74 8.53
CA ILE A 442 14.40 27.13 7.14
C ILE A 442 15.48 28.22 7.09
N ILE A 443 16.70 27.84 6.73
CA ILE A 443 17.79 28.79 6.48
C ILE A 443 17.53 29.43 5.11
N GLY A 444 16.81 30.56 5.09
CA GLY A 444 16.76 31.47 3.94
C GLY A 444 15.36 31.84 3.43
N GLY A 445 14.76 32.89 4.01
CA GLY A 445 13.77 33.77 3.39
C GLY A 445 12.43 33.15 2.94
N PRO A 446 11.43 33.97 2.55
CA PRO A 446 10.16 33.49 2.03
C PRO A 446 10.41 32.88 0.64
N GLY A 447 10.68 31.58 0.60
CA GLY A 447 10.81 30.80 -0.62
C GLY A 447 9.46 30.74 -1.34
N LYS A 448 9.49 31.06 -2.63
CA LYS A 448 8.37 31.12 -3.56
C LYS A 448 7.33 30.02 -3.33
N THR A 449 6.07 30.41 -3.29
CA THR A 449 4.90 29.52 -3.38
C THR A 449 4.88 28.81 -4.74
N ASP A 450 5.58 27.69 -4.86
CA ASP A 450 5.43 26.71 -5.94
C ASP A 450 4.54 25.54 -5.50
N ALA A 451 4.02 24.73 -6.42
CA ALA A 451 3.15 23.60 -6.07
C ALA A 451 3.82 22.61 -5.09
N GLY A 452 5.15 22.47 -5.17
CA GLY A 452 5.93 21.68 -4.20
C GLY A 452 5.96 22.28 -2.80
N SER A 453 5.81 23.60 -2.63
CA SER A 453 5.64 24.25 -1.32
C SER A 453 4.28 23.94 -0.69
N LEU A 454 3.23 23.76 -1.50
CA LEU A 454 1.88 23.39 -1.02
C LEU A 454 1.82 21.93 -0.56
N GLU A 455 2.35 20.98 -1.32
CA GLU A 455 2.43 19.57 -0.86
C GLU A 455 3.27 19.42 0.41
N ARG A 456 4.35 20.20 0.54
CA ARG A 456 5.16 20.28 1.77
C ARG A 456 4.33 20.73 2.97
N LEU A 457 3.38 21.65 2.78
CA LEU A 457 2.48 22.09 3.85
C LEU A 457 1.44 21.03 4.20
N ASP A 458 0.94 20.27 3.23
CA ASP A 458 -0.06 19.22 3.48
C ASP A 458 0.50 18.05 4.30
N GLY A 459 1.70 17.55 3.96
CA GLY A 459 2.33 16.48 4.74
C GLY A 459 2.71 16.92 6.15
N TRP A 460 3.23 18.15 6.29
CA TRP A 460 3.48 18.76 7.59
C TRP A 460 2.19 18.98 8.40
N GLY A 461 1.12 19.44 7.74
CA GLY A 461 -0.20 19.61 8.35
C GLY A 461 -0.77 18.28 8.84
N LEU A 462 -0.58 17.21 8.07
CA LEU A 462 -1.02 15.86 8.45
C LEU A 462 -0.24 15.31 9.65
N LEU A 463 1.07 15.56 9.71
CA LEU A 463 1.90 15.26 10.88
C LEU A 463 1.34 15.97 12.13
N GLN A 464 1.09 17.29 12.05
CA GLN A 464 0.53 18.04 13.17
C GLN A 464 -0.87 17.56 13.56
N ALA A 465 -1.71 17.23 12.58
CA ALA A 465 -3.04 16.70 12.84
C ALA A 465 -2.97 15.36 13.59
N PHE A 466 -2.07 14.46 13.19
CA PHE A 466 -1.88 13.18 13.88
C PHE A 466 -1.36 13.36 15.31
N GLU A 467 -0.39 14.25 15.51
CA GLU A 467 0.13 14.56 16.85
C GLU A 467 -0.98 15.10 17.76
N ARG A 468 -1.74 16.11 17.31
CA ARG A 468 -2.85 16.69 18.08
C ARG A 468 -3.94 15.66 18.35
N TYR A 469 -4.21 14.79 17.39
CA TYR A 469 -5.17 13.70 17.56
C TYR A 469 -4.71 12.70 18.62
N ALA A 470 -3.45 12.27 18.57
CA ALA A 470 -2.85 11.40 19.58
C ALA A 470 -2.83 12.08 20.96
N GLU A 471 -2.53 13.38 21.04
CA GLU A 471 -2.59 14.17 22.27
C GLU A 471 -4.00 14.21 22.86
N GLY A 472 -5.03 14.42 22.03
CA GLY A 472 -6.44 14.37 22.46
C GLY A 472 -6.87 13.02 23.03
N LEU A 473 -6.21 11.93 22.62
CA LEU A 473 -6.40 10.60 23.20
C LEU A 473 -5.55 10.34 24.46
N GLY A 474 -4.62 11.24 24.80
CA GLY A 474 -3.63 11.02 25.87
C GLY A 474 -2.42 10.19 25.44
N GLY A 475 -2.23 9.98 24.14
CA GLY A 475 -1.17 9.20 23.50
C GLY A 475 0.03 10.02 23.00
N LYS A 476 0.21 11.25 23.49
CA LYS A 476 1.42 12.05 23.19
C LYS A 476 2.45 11.89 24.31
N PHE A 477 3.68 11.59 23.93
CA PHE A 477 4.80 11.38 24.84
C PHE A 477 6.02 12.16 24.38
N VAL A 478 6.83 12.61 25.33
CA VAL A 478 8.17 13.13 25.09
C VAL A 478 9.15 12.10 25.62
N TRP A 479 10.07 11.65 24.77
CA TRP A 479 11.12 10.73 25.17
C TRP A 479 12.45 11.48 25.25
N PRO A 480 13.00 11.70 26.47
CA PRO A 480 14.27 12.37 26.63
C PRO A 480 15.42 11.47 26.18
N ILE A 481 16.26 11.99 25.30
CA ILE A 481 17.54 11.39 24.88
C ILE A 481 18.63 12.15 25.64
N ASN A 482 19.01 11.59 26.79
CA ASN A 482 20.11 12.06 27.62
C ASN A 482 21.34 11.16 27.47
N ASP A 483 22.46 11.57 28.05
CA ASP A 483 23.72 10.84 28.00
C ASP A 483 23.63 9.43 28.59
N ASP A 484 22.81 9.24 29.64
CA ASP A 484 22.61 7.92 30.24
C ASP A 484 21.93 6.96 29.27
N PHE A 485 20.90 7.44 28.57
CA PHE A 485 20.26 6.69 27.48
C PHE A 485 21.27 6.40 26.36
N LEU A 486 22.01 7.42 25.90
CA LEU A 486 23.00 7.27 24.82
C LEU A 486 24.09 6.25 25.18
N ARG A 487 24.62 6.31 26.40
CA ARG A 487 25.56 5.30 26.93
C ARG A 487 24.92 3.92 27.00
N GLY A 488 23.69 3.83 27.49
CA GLY A 488 22.96 2.56 27.62
C GLY A 488 22.71 1.87 26.27
N VAL A 489 22.55 2.62 25.19
CA VAL A 489 22.37 2.09 23.83
C VAL A 489 23.67 1.87 23.06
N GLY A 490 24.82 2.01 23.73
CA GLY A 490 26.14 1.73 23.17
C GLY A 490 26.75 2.88 22.36
N ILE A 491 26.24 4.11 22.49
CA ILE A 491 26.82 5.30 21.87
C ILE A 491 27.88 5.86 22.83
N HIS A 492 29.11 5.34 22.68
CA HIS A 492 30.25 5.70 23.52
C HIS A 492 31.12 6.79 22.88
N LEU A 493 31.91 7.44 23.74
CA LEU A 493 33.10 8.19 23.35
C LEU A 493 34.12 7.17 22.79
N LEU A 494 34.25 7.12 21.45
CA LEU A 494 35.55 6.86 20.82
C LEU A 494 36.31 8.17 20.81
#